data_AF-A0A804JIX8-F1
#
_entry.id   AF-A0A804JIX8-F1
#
_cell.length_a   1.000
_cell.length_b   1.000
_cell.length_c   1.000
_cell.angle_alpha   90.00
_cell.angle_beta   90.00
_cell.angle_gamma   90.00
#
_symmetry.space_group_name_H-M   'P 1'
#
loop_
_entity.id
_entity.type
_entity.pdbx_description
1 polymer ?
#
loop_
_entity_poly.entity_id
_entity_poly.type
_entity_poly.pdbx_seq_one_letter_code
_entity_poly.pdbx_strand_id
1 'polypeptide(L)'
;MRGSSNYMEKQIQFFGISSNKPEENPDFYNWNRVIVRYCDGASFTGEGYDAKNNLYFRGQRIWSVVMEDLMSKGMRSAKQALLSGCSAGGLSSILHCDEFRALFPQSTKVKCLADGGFFLDAVDVGGGRSLRSFYEGVVNLHGVANSLPKSCTSRMDATSCFFPQNRVPDITTPTFLLNAAYDVWQIQKSLAPGKADPAGSWNGCKFNHTKCDSKQIQFLQGFRNEMINALRGFSTSSKNGLFINSCFAHCQSYNQDTWYADDSPAIGKKRIATSVGDWYFERSQEKNIDCPYPCDNTCHHLL
;
A
#
# COMPACT_ATOMS: atom_id res chain seq x y z
N MET A 1 12.22 -8.89 7.26
CA MET A 1 12.29 -8.05 8.48
C MET A 1 12.33 -8.96 9.70
N ARG A 2 13.06 -8.59 10.77
CA ARG A 2 13.37 -9.48 11.91
C ARG A 2 12.48 -9.28 13.15
N GLY A 3 11.35 -8.56 13.04
CA GLY A 3 10.44 -8.32 14.17
C GLY A 3 11.08 -7.64 15.39
N SER A 4 12.21 -6.95 15.21
CA SER A 4 13.03 -6.37 16.28
C SER A 4 13.80 -5.15 15.78
N SER A 5 14.03 -4.19 16.66
CA SER A 5 14.87 -3.00 16.41
C SER A 5 16.36 -3.24 16.63
N ASN A 6 16.76 -4.35 17.25
CA ASN A 6 18.17 -4.61 17.62
C ASN A 6 19.14 -4.63 16.44
N TYR A 7 18.64 -4.96 15.26
CA TYR A 7 19.43 -5.07 14.02
C TYR A 7 18.99 -4.04 12.96
N MET A 8 18.25 -3.01 13.38
CA MET A 8 17.90 -1.92 12.48
C MET A 8 19.14 -1.10 12.16
N GLU A 9 19.40 -0.89 10.87
CA GLU A 9 20.36 0.10 10.37
C GLU A 9 20.11 1.45 11.05
N LYS A 10 21.20 2.08 11.48
CA LYS A 10 21.18 3.38 12.18
C LYS A 10 20.89 4.55 11.24
N GLN A 11 21.11 4.36 9.95
CA GLN A 11 20.88 5.34 8.89
C GLN A 11 20.15 4.65 7.75
N ILE A 12 19.15 5.33 7.20
CA ILE A 12 18.37 4.88 6.05
C ILE A 12 18.47 5.97 4.99
N GLN A 13 18.79 5.58 3.76
CA GLN A 13 18.77 6.49 2.62
C GLN A 13 17.32 6.75 2.18
N PHE A 14 17.05 7.99 1.79
CA PHE A 14 15.76 8.39 1.27
C PHE A 14 15.81 8.45 -0.25
N PHE A 15 14.81 7.83 -0.89
CA PHE A 15 14.67 7.71 -2.34
C PHE A 15 13.24 8.03 -2.78
N GLY A 16 13.04 8.28 -4.08
CA GLY A 16 11.72 8.53 -4.66
C GLY A 16 11.02 9.70 -3.96
N ILE A 17 9.79 9.47 -3.50
CA ILE A 17 8.97 10.46 -2.76
C ILE A 17 9.64 10.99 -1.48
N SER A 18 10.64 10.29 -0.95
CA SER A 18 11.41 10.74 0.21
C SER A 18 12.74 11.43 -0.15
N SER A 19 13.16 11.44 -1.42
CA SER A 19 14.39 12.12 -1.80
C SER A 19 14.35 13.61 -1.45
N ASN A 20 15.51 14.17 -1.09
CA ASN A 20 15.69 15.60 -0.83
C ASN A 20 16.19 16.38 -2.04
N LYS A 21 16.32 15.73 -3.20
CA LYS A 21 16.76 16.36 -4.44
C LYS A 21 15.56 16.77 -5.31
N PRO A 22 15.47 18.03 -5.77
CA PRO A 22 14.35 18.49 -6.59
C PRO A 22 14.24 17.75 -7.93
N GLU A 23 15.36 17.31 -8.51
CA GLU A 23 15.39 16.51 -9.74
C GLU A 23 14.86 15.09 -9.54
N GLU A 24 14.82 14.58 -8.30
CA GLU A 24 14.30 13.26 -7.98
C GLU A 24 12.87 13.31 -7.41
N ASN A 25 12.51 14.41 -6.73
CA ASN A 25 11.27 14.57 -5.99
C ASN A 25 10.76 16.01 -6.01
N PRO A 26 10.29 16.51 -7.16
CA PRO A 26 10.12 17.95 -7.42
C PRO A 26 9.17 18.65 -6.44
N ASP A 27 8.18 17.92 -5.93
CA ASP A 27 7.09 18.48 -5.13
C ASP A 27 7.30 18.34 -3.62
N PHE A 28 8.06 17.34 -3.18
CA PHE A 28 8.25 17.02 -1.76
C PHE A 28 9.73 17.10 -1.31
N TYR A 29 10.68 17.46 -2.19
CA TYR A 29 12.12 17.46 -1.87
C TYR A 29 12.52 18.34 -0.68
N ASN A 30 11.75 19.38 -0.35
CA ASN A 30 12.05 20.29 0.76
C ASN A 30 11.18 20.05 1.99
N TRP A 31 10.48 18.92 2.08
CA TRP A 31 9.65 18.59 3.22
C TRP A 31 10.47 17.97 4.37
N ASN A 32 9.93 18.06 5.58
CA ASN A 32 10.37 17.19 6.67
C ASN A 32 9.98 15.75 6.33
N ARG A 33 10.93 14.83 6.46
CA ARG A 33 10.77 13.42 6.08
C ARG A 33 11.03 12.53 7.27
N VAL A 34 10.16 11.54 7.45
CA VAL A 34 10.25 10.56 8.53
C VAL A 34 9.96 9.18 7.97
N ILE A 35 10.79 8.20 8.31
CA ILE A 35 10.50 6.78 8.07
C ILE A 35 10.24 6.11 9.42
N VAL A 36 9.02 5.61 9.60
CA VAL A 36 8.67 4.75 10.72
C VAL A 36 8.98 3.31 10.32
N ARG A 37 9.93 2.68 11.02
CA ARG A 37 10.41 1.35 10.67
C ARG A 37 9.40 0.28 11.07
N TYR A 38 9.06 -0.59 10.13
CA TYR A 38 8.11 -1.68 10.35
C TYR A 38 8.72 -2.83 11.16
N CYS A 39 8.14 -3.12 12.32
CA CYS A 39 8.58 -4.23 13.19
C CYS A 39 7.44 -4.97 13.90
N ASP A 40 6.18 -4.59 13.71
CA ASP A 40 5.03 -5.16 14.43
C ASP A 40 4.37 -6.34 13.69
N GLY A 41 4.53 -6.41 12.36
CA GLY A 41 4.03 -7.51 11.54
C GLY A 41 2.54 -7.49 11.19
N ALA A 42 1.79 -6.46 11.60
CA ALA A 42 0.37 -6.29 11.27
C ALA A 42 0.03 -4.86 10.84
N SER A 43 0.84 -4.25 9.97
CA SER A 43 0.59 -2.91 9.43
C SER A 43 0.30 -1.83 10.48
N PHE A 44 0.96 -1.93 11.64
CA PHE A 44 0.75 -1.07 12.81
C PHE A 44 -0.62 -1.16 13.49
N THR A 45 -1.31 -2.30 13.38
CA THR A 45 -2.65 -2.47 13.99
C THR A 45 -2.71 -3.49 15.14
N GLY A 46 -1.64 -4.24 15.41
CA GLY A 46 -1.66 -5.29 16.42
C GLY A 46 -1.66 -4.79 17.87
N GLU A 47 -2.38 -5.49 18.76
CA GLU A 47 -2.37 -5.32 20.23
C GLU A 47 -2.26 -6.65 21.01
N GLY A 48 -1.97 -7.76 20.32
CA GLY A 48 -1.92 -9.12 20.87
C GLY A 48 -0.67 -9.45 21.68
N TYR A 49 -0.77 -10.40 22.60
CA TYR A 49 0.36 -10.91 23.38
C TYR A 49 0.36 -12.43 23.36
N ASP A 50 1.45 -13.02 22.88
CA ASP A 50 1.67 -14.46 22.95
C ASP A 50 2.51 -14.78 24.18
N ALA A 51 1.84 -15.17 25.26
CA ALA A 51 2.48 -15.52 26.53
C ALA A 51 3.41 -16.74 26.43
N LYS A 52 3.11 -17.69 25.52
CA LYS A 52 3.89 -18.92 25.39
C LYS A 52 5.28 -18.64 24.82
N ASN A 53 5.35 -17.76 23.83
CA ASN A 53 6.62 -17.39 23.19
C ASN A 53 7.17 -16.05 23.70
N ASN A 54 6.48 -15.40 24.64
CA ASN A 54 6.76 -14.06 25.15
C ASN A 54 6.92 -13.01 24.02
N LEU A 55 6.01 -13.02 23.06
CA LEU A 55 6.00 -12.11 21.92
C LEU A 55 4.92 -11.03 22.07
N TYR A 56 5.32 -9.80 21.80
CA TYR A 56 4.46 -8.62 21.89
C TYR A 56 4.13 -8.11 20.48
N PHE A 57 2.86 -8.19 20.10
CA PHE A 57 2.34 -7.56 18.89
C PHE A 57 1.73 -6.22 19.30
N ARG A 58 2.45 -5.13 19.04
CA ARG A 58 2.16 -3.79 19.58
C ARG A 58 2.12 -2.73 18.48
N GLY A 59 1.65 -3.12 17.30
CA GLY A 59 1.56 -2.23 16.15
C GLY A 59 0.82 -0.93 16.47
N GLN A 60 -0.37 -1.02 17.06
CA GLN A 60 -1.20 0.16 17.34
C GLN A 60 -0.52 1.05 18.39
N ARG A 61 0.03 0.47 19.46
CA ARG A 61 0.83 1.23 20.43
C ARG A 61 2.05 1.90 19.82
N ILE A 62 2.82 1.20 18.97
CA ILE A 62 3.99 1.77 18.28
C ILE A 62 3.54 2.96 17.44
N TRP A 63 2.45 2.82 16.67
CA TRP A 63 1.87 3.92 15.90
C TRP A 63 1.54 5.11 16.79
N SER A 64 0.76 4.92 17.85
CA SER A 64 0.35 6.01 18.74
C SER A 64 1.53 6.76 19.35
N VAL A 65 2.51 6.05 19.93
CA VAL A 65 3.65 6.71 20.59
C VAL A 65 4.59 7.39 19.60
N VAL A 66 4.77 6.82 18.40
CA VAL A 66 5.59 7.44 17.35
C VAL A 66 4.91 8.71 16.85
N MET A 67 3.59 8.68 16.60
CA MET A 67 2.86 9.87 16.16
C MET A 67 2.90 10.98 17.23
N GLU A 68 2.71 10.63 18.50
CA GLU A 68 2.82 11.58 19.62
C GLU A 68 4.21 12.22 19.70
N ASP A 69 5.26 11.41 19.60
CA ASP A 69 6.65 11.88 19.62
C ASP A 69 6.93 12.82 18.44
N LEU A 70 6.49 12.49 17.22
CA LEU A 70 6.64 13.35 16.04
C LEU A 70 5.86 14.66 16.18
N MET A 71 4.65 14.61 16.74
CA MET A 71 3.85 15.79 17.06
C MET A 71 4.59 16.72 18.03
N SER A 72 5.31 16.16 19.01
CA SER A 72 6.14 16.95 19.93
C SER A 72 7.38 17.56 19.26
N LYS A 73 7.92 16.91 18.23
CA LYS A 73 9.11 17.34 17.46
C LYS A 73 8.80 18.32 16.32
N GLY A 74 7.63 18.97 16.37
CA GLY A 74 7.26 20.04 15.44
C GLY A 74 6.26 19.64 14.36
N MET A 75 5.91 18.35 14.22
CA MET A 75 4.88 17.94 13.25
C MET A 75 3.53 18.61 13.54
N ARG A 76 3.22 18.92 14.81
CA ARG A 76 1.99 19.63 15.21
C ARG A 76 1.82 21.00 14.53
N SER A 77 2.90 21.64 14.14
CA SER A 77 2.90 22.95 13.47
C SER A 77 2.87 22.85 11.94
N ALA A 78 2.77 21.65 11.38
CA ALA A 78 2.74 21.45 9.94
C ALA A 78 1.49 22.09 9.31
N LYS A 79 1.70 22.82 8.21
CA LYS A 79 0.62 23.33 7.35
C LYS A 79 0.11 22.26 6.38
N GLN A 80 0.99 21.32 6.03
CA GLN A 80 0.76 20.24 5.09
C GLN A 80 1.39 18.97 5.66
N ALA A 81 0.66 17.86 5.58
CA ALA A 81 1.13 16.54 5.97
C ALA A 81 0.68 15.48 4.96
N LEU A 82 1.52 14.47 4.75
CA LEU A 82 1.24 13.33 3.89
C LEU A 82 1.66 12.06 4.64
N LEU A 83 0.70 11.18 4.94
CA LEU A 83 1.01 9.82 5.40
C LEU A 83 1.24 8.94 4.19
N SER A 84 2.42 8.34 4.08
CA SER A 84 2.77 7.46 2.96
C SER A 84 3.44 6.19 3.45
N GLY A 85 3.25 5.11 2.71
CA GLY A 85 3.90 3.84 2.96
C GLY A 85 3.73 2.90 1.78
N CYS A 86 4.62 1.91 1.71
CA CYS A 86 4.52 0.84 0.73
C CYS A 86 4.16 -0.52 1.35
N SER A 87 3.41 -1.37 0.63
CA SER A 87 3.16 -2.77 0.96
C SER A 87 2.35 -2.85 2.25
N ALA A 88 2.84 -3.55 3.28
CA ALA A 88 2.28 -3.49 4.63
C ALA A 88 2.20 -2.04 5.17
N GLY A 89 3.14 -1.16 4.80
CA GLY A 89 3.07 0.27 5.10
C GLY A 89 2.02 1.02 4.28
N GLY A 90 1.75 0.61 3.04
CA GLY A 90 0.67 1.16 2.23
C GLY A 90 -0.70 0.75 2.78
N LEU A 91 -0.82 -0.49 3.23
CA LEU A 91 -1.98 -0.95 3.99
C LEU A 91 -2.13 -0.15 5.31
N SER A 92 -1.03 0.11 6.01
CA SER A 92 -1.04 0.98 7.19
C SER A 92 -1.51 2.41 6.86
N SER A 93 -1.08 3.01 5.75
CA SER A 93 -1.60 4.31 5.29
C SER A 93 -3.13 4.28 5.11
N ILE A 94 -3.70 3.19 4.60
CA ILE A 94 -5.16 3.03 4.45
C ILE A 94 -5.82 2.91 5.82
N LEU A 95 -5.30 2.03 6.69
CA LEU A 95 -5.92 1.70 7.97
C LEU A 95 -5.88 2.88 8.97
N HIS A 96 -4.82 3.68 8.95
CA HIS A 96 -4.62 4.79 9.89
C HIS A 96 -4.84 6.18 9.28
N CYS A 97 -5.32 6.30 8.03
CA CYS A 97 -5.41 7.60 7.37
C CYS A 97 -6.22 8.63 8.17
N ASP A 98 -7.40 8.24 8.64
CA ASP A 98 -8.29 9.12 9.41
C ASP A 98 -7.76 9.35 10.83
N GLU A 99 -7.07 8.38 11.44
CA GLU A 99 -6.36 8.58 12.72
C GLU A 99 -5.26 9.63 12.59
N PHE A 100 -4.45 9.54 11.52
CA PHE A 100 -3.40 10.51 11.22
C PHE A 100 -3.99 11.91 10.98
N ARG A 101 -5.07 12.00 10.21
CA ARG A 101 -5.79 13.27 9.99
C ARG A 101 -6.29 13.89 11.28
N ALA A 102 -6.75 13.09 12.24
CA ALA A 102 -7.31 13.56 13.49
C ALA A 102 -6.27 14.19 14.43
N LEU A 103 -4.97 13.95 14.21
CA LEU A 103 -3.89 14.56 15.00
C LEU A 103 -3.75 16.08 14.75
N PHE A 104 -4.22 16.56 13.59
CA PHE A 104 -4.00 17.93 13.13
C PHE A 104 -5.26 18.79 13.23
N PRO A 105 -5.12 20.12 13.42
CA PRO A 105 -6.24 21.04 13.34
C PRO A 105 -6.86 21.03 11.93
N GLN A 106 -8.12 21.49 11.83
CA GLN A 106 -8.86 21.48 10.57
C GLN A 106 -8.21 22.32 9.45
N SER A 107 -7.37 23.30 9.81
CA SER A 107 -6.62 24.15 8.89
C SER A 107 -5.43 23.46 8.22
N THR A 108 -4.93 22.34 8.76
CA THR A 108 -3.81 21.61 8.17
C THR A 108 -4.31 20.76 7.01
N LYS A 109 -3.66 20.88 5.85
CA LYS A 109 -3.91 20.00 4.71
C LYS A 109 -3.25 18.65 4.97
N VAL A 110 -4.05 17.62 5.25
CA VAL A 110 -3.57 16.26 5.46
C VAL A 110 -4.17 15.34 4.40
N LYS A 111 -3.34 14.50 3.78
CA LYS A 111 -3.75 13.47 2.83
C LYS A 111 -2.95 12.19 3.07
N CYS A 112 -3.37 11.08 2.46
CA CYS A 112 -2.67 9.80 2.57
C CYS A 112 -2.36 9.21 1.19
N LEU A 113 -1.20 8.59 1.06
CA LEU A 113 -0.76 7.83 -0.10
C LEU A 113 -0.53 6.37 0.31
N ALA A 114 -1.21 5.45 -0.36
CA ALA A 114 -0.99 4.02 -0.20
C ALA A 114 -0.36 3.47 -1.49
N ASP A 115 0.89 3.03 -1.41
CA ASP A 115 1.63 2.43 -2.51
C ASP A 115 1.70 0.91 -2.35
N GLY A 116 1.22 0.13 -3.33
CA GLY A 116 1.25 -1.33 -3.27
C GLY A 116 0.53 -1.92 -2.04
N GLY A 117 -0.41 -1.17 -1.46
CA GLY A 117 -1.07 -1.51 -0.20
C GLY A 117 -2.50 -2.01 -0.37
N PHE A 118 -3.09 -1.85 -1.56
CA PHE A 118 -4.46 -2.28 -1.88
C PHE A 118 -4.52 -3.77 -2.27
N PHE A 119 -4.31 -4.65 -1.30
CA PHE A 119 -4.42 -6.09 -1.50
C PHE A 119 -5.88 -6.56 -1.56
N LEU A 120 -6.20 -7.44 -2.50
CA LEU A 120 -7.55 -8.03 -2.61
C LEU A 120 -7.69 -9.39 -1.90
N ASP A 121 -8.84 -9.60 -1.25
CA ASP A 121 -9.34 -10.94 -0.92
C ASP A 121 -9.81 -11.66 -2.21
N ALA A 122 -8.85 -12.12 -3.02
CA ALA A 122 -9.05 -12.77 -4.31
C ALA A 122 -8.89 -14.31 -4.23
N VAL A 123 -9.47 -15.01 -5.20
CA VAL A 123 -9.32 -16.46 -5.34
C VAL A 123 -7.94 -16.78 -5.92
N ASP A 124 -7.25 -17.76 -5.34
CA ASP A 124 -5.95 -18.23 -5.82
C ASP A 124 -6.09 -19.28 -6.95
N VAL A 125 -4.97 -19.63 -7.56
CA VAL A 125 -4.93 -20.55 -8.72
C VAL A 125 -5.37 -21.98 -8.38
N GLY A 126 -5.43 -22.32 -7.09
CA GLY A 126 -5.97 -23.58 -6.59
C GLY A 126 -7.47 -23.51 -6.24
N GLY A 127 -8.12 -22.36 -6.44
CA GLY A 127 -9.53 -22.13 -6.09
C GLY A 127 -9.76 -21.74 -4.63
N GLY A 128 -8.70 -21.57 -3.83
CA GLY A 128 -8.77 -21.16 -2.44
C GLY A 128 -8.71 -19.65 -2.24
N ARG A 129 -8.60 -19.20 -0.99
CA ARG A 129 -8.35 -17.80 -0.61
C ARG A 129 -7.11 -17.71 0.28
N SER A 130 -5.94 -17.97 -0.31
CA SER A 130 -4.66 -18.02 0.40
C SER A 130 -4.36 -16.75 1.21
N LEU A 131 -4.59 -15.54 0.67
CA LEU A 131 -4.35 -14.31 1.41
C LEU A 131 -5.34 -14.08 2.55
N ARG A 132 -6.60 -14.49 2.39
CA ARG A 132 -7.57 -14.45 3.50
C ARG A 132 -7.11 -15.31 4.66
N SER A 133 -6.65 -16.52 4.37
CA SER A 133 -6.11 -17.44 5.39
C SER A 133 -4.87 -16.85 6.09
N PHE A 134 -4.00 -16.18 5.32
CA PHE A 134 -2.85 -15.47 5.87
C PHE A 134 -3.28 -14.29 6.78
N TYR A 135 -4.19 -13.44 6.31
CA TYR A 135 -4.71 -12.31 7.09
C TYR A 135 -5.51 -12.74 8.32
N GLU A 136 -6.25 -13.84 8.26
CA GLU A 136 -6.89 -14.43 9.43
C GLU A 136 -5.85 -14.80 10.50
N GLY A 137 -4.75 -15.44 10.09
CA GLY A 137 -3.62 -15.71 10.98
C GLY A 137 -3.03 -14.43 11.60
N VAL A 138 -2.79 -13.39 10.79
CA VAL A 138 -2.29 -12.09 11.28
C VAL A 138 -3.27 -11.47 12.27
N VAL A 139 -4.55 -11.38 11.92
CA VAL A 139 -5.58 -10.75 12.74
C VAL A 139 -5.72 -11.44 14.10
N ASN A 140 -5.75 -12.77 14.09
CA ASN A 140 -5.89 -13.56 15.31
C ASN A 140 -4.62 -13.50 16.17
N LEU A 141 -3.44 -13.75 15.59
CA LEU A 141 -2.18 -13.77 16.33
C LEU A 141 -1.82 -12.38 16.89
N HIS A 142 -2.00 -11.32 16.10
CA HIS A 142 -1.61 -9.97 16.48
C HIS A 142 -2.72 -9.22 17.22
N GLY A 143 -3.90 -9.81 17.44
CA GLY A 143 -5.02 -9.17 18.15
C GLY A 143 -5.52 -7.90 17.46
N VAL A 144 -5.52 -7.89 16.12
CA VAL A 144 -5.81 -6.70 15.29
C VAL A 144 -7.24 -6.21 15.44
N ALA A 145 -8.19 -7.09 15.73
CA ALA A 145 -9.61 -6.76 15.81
C ALA A 145 -9.92 -5.58 16.75
N ASN A 146 -9.12 -5.40 17.80
CA ASN A 146 -9.28 -4.32 18.79
C ASN A 146 -8.94 -2.93 18.25
N SER A 147 -8.13 -2.86 17.19
CA SER A 147 -7.63 -1.62 16.60
C SER A 147 -8.38 -1.26 15.31
N LEU A 148 -9.21 -2.16 14.78
CA LEU A 148 -9.99 -1.89 13.58
C LEU A 148 -11.21 -1.02 13.88
N PRO A 149 -11.60 -0.11 12.96
CA PRO A 149 -12.73 0.77 13.19
C PRO A 149 -14.06 0.02 13.34
N LYS A 150 -14.84 0.42 14.36
CA LYS A 150 -16.19 -0.11 14.62
C LYS A 150 -17.14 0.04 13.45
N SER A 151 -16.94 1.05 12.60
CA SER A 151 -17.72 1.24 11.36
C SER A 151 -17.62 0.06 10.39
N CYS A 152 -16.56 -0.74 10.47
CA CYS A 152 -16.42 -1.98 9.71
C CYS A 152 -16.73 -3.22 10.55
N THR A 153 -16.14 -3.34 11.74
CA THR A 153 -16.26 -4.58 12.55
C THR A 153 -17.66 -4.83 13.10
N SER A 154 -18.56 -3.84 13.05
CA SER A 154 -19.99 -4.03 13.31
C SER A 154 -20.77 -4.69 12.17
N ARG A 155 -20.21 -4.71 10.95
CA ARG A 155 -20.85 -5.23 9.73
C ARG A 155 -20.17 -6.47 9.18
N MET A 156 -18.87 -6.64 9.44
CA MET A 156 -18.05 -7.70 8.87
C MET A 156 -17.08 -8.25 9.93
N ASP A 157 -16.56 -9.45 9.71
CA ASP A 157 -15.51 -10.02 10.56
C ASP A 157 -14.19 -9.20 10.48
N ALA A 158 -13.35 -9.34 11.50
CA ALA A 158 -12.12 -8.56 11.61
C ALA A 158 -11.14 -8.82 10.44
N THR A 159 -11.07 -10.04 9.91
CA THR A 159 -10.23 -10.36 8.75
C THR A 159 -10.72 -9.63 7.51
N SER A 160 -12.03 -9.63 7.26
CA SER A 160 -12.63 -8.84 6.19
C SER A 160 -12.36 -7.34 6.36
N CYS A 161 -12.38 -6.82 7.59
CA CYS A 161 -12.04 -5.42 7.86
C CYS A 161 -10.53 -5.12 7.77
N PHE A 162 -9.66 -6.10 7.83
CA PHE A 162 -8.23 -5.89 7.59
C PHE A 162 -7.91 -5.75 6.09
N PHE A 163 -8.79 -6.27 5.21
CA PHE A 163 -8.65 -6.07 3.76
C PHE A 163 -8.99 -4.62 3.35
N PRO A 164 -8.10 -3.96 2.59
CA PRO A 164 -8.26 -2.56 2.23
C PRO A 164 -9.48 -2.30 1.33
N GLN A 165 -9.92 -3.27 0.52
CA GLN A 165 -11.14 -3.15 -0.28
C GLN A 165 -12.41 -2.84 0.54
N ASN A 166 -12.43 -3.26 1.82
CA ASN A 166 -13.54 -3.03 2.74
C ASN A 166 -13.31 -1.81 3.65
N ARG A 167 -12.16 -1.14 3.51
CA ARG A 167 -11.77 0.02 4.30
C ARG A 167 -11.79 1.30 3.50
N VAL A 168 -11.29 1.28 2.26
CA VAL A 168 -11.22 2.48 1.42
C VAL A 168 -12.57 3.20 1.21
N PRO A 169 -13.75 2.54 1.18
CA PRO A 169 -15.02 3.25 1.06
C PRO A 169 -15.38 4.07 2.31
N ASP A 170 -14.83 3.72 3.48
CA ASP A 170 -15.13 4.37 4.76
C ASP A 170 -14.14 5.50 5.10
N ILE A 171 -13.06 5.66 4.34
CA ILE A 171 -12.04 6.70 4.60
C ILE A 171 -12.60 8.06 4.20
N THR A 172 -12.55 9.00 5.14
CA THR A 172 -13.05 10.37 4.92
C THR A 172 -11.95 11.33 4.48
N THR A 173 -10.70 11.06 4.86
CA THR A 173 -9.52 11.84 4.48
C THR A 173 -9.14 11.59 3.01
N PRO A 174 -8.83 12.65 2.23
CA PRO A 174 -8.39 12.48 0.85
C PRO A 174 -7.22 11.50 0.74
N THR A 175 -7.42 10.44 -0.05
CA THR A 175 -6.44 9.35 -0.19
C THR A 175 -6.09 9.12 -1.66
N PHE A 176 -4.82 8.81 -1.94
CA PHE A 176 -4.32 8.39 -3.23
C PHE A 176 -3.91 6.92 -3.16
N LEU A 177 -4.41 6.09 -4.08
CA LEU A 177 -3.96 4.71 -4.21
C LEU A 177 -3.06 4.59 -5.43
N LEU A 178 -1.80 4.24 -5.18
CA LEU A 178 -0.82 3.87 -6.18
C LEU A 178 -0.67 2.35 -6.10
N ASN A 179 -1.10 1.62 -7.14
CA ASN A 179 -1.02 0.17 -7.12
C ASN A 179 -0.73 -0.35 -8.52
N ALA A 180 0.19 -1.29 -8.64
CA ALA A 180 0.30 -2.10 -9.85
C ALA A 180 -0.96 -2.98 -9.96
N ALA A 181 -1.59 -3.02 -11.13
CA ALA A 181 -2.68 -3.97 -11.40
C ALA A 181 -2.22 -5.42 -11.31
N TYR A 182 -0.92 -5.64 -11.53
CA TYR A 182 -0.25 -6.94 -11.46
C TYR A 182 0.80 -6.92 -10.34
N ASP A 183 0.35 -6.65 -9.11
CA ASP A 183 1.23 -6.58 -7.94
C ASP A 183 1.98 -7.91 -7.72
N VAL A 184 3.30 -7.88 -7.88
CA VAL A 184 4.10 -9.12 -7.89
C VAL A 184 4.10 -9.81 -6.53
N TRP A 185 4.00 -9.06 -5.43
CA TRP A 185 3.91 -9.65 -4.11
C TRP A 185 2.59 -10.40 -3.96
N GLN A 186 1.48 -9.81 -4.39
CA GLN A 186 0.18 -10.49 -4.34
C GLN A 186 0.15 -11.69 -5.28
N ILE A 187 0.73 -11.61 -6.48
CA ILE A 187 0.84 -12.77 -7.38
C ILE A 187 1.61 -13.92 -6.70
N GLN A 188 2.77 -13.64 -6.11
CA GLN A 188 3.64 -14.66 -5.53
C GLN A 188 3.12 -15.24 -4.20
N LYS A 189 2.51 -14.40 -3.35
CA LYS A 189 2.14 -14.76 -1.97
C LYS A 189 0.66 -15.07 -1.80
N SER A 190 -0.21 -14.53 -2.65
CA SER A 190 -1.66 -14.73 -2.60
C SER A 190 -2.16 -15.59 -3.74
N LEU A 191 -1.91 -15.20 -4.99
CA LEU A 191 -2.60 -15.82 -6.14
C LEU A 191 -1.97 -17.15 -6.54
N ALA A 192 -0.64 -17.26 -6.55
CA ALA A 192 0.07 -18.48 -6.92
C ALA A 192 1.12 -18.94 -5.88
N PRO A 193 0.78 -18.99 -4.57
CA PRO A 193 1.69 -19.55 -3.57
C PRO A 193 1.92 -21.04 -3.85
N GLY A 194 3.07 -21.58 -3.43
CA GLY A 194 3.42 -22.98 -3.71
C GLY A 194 2.39 -24.01 -3.21
N LYS A 195 1.60 -23.68 -2.17
CA LYS A 195 0.50 -24.53 -1.69
C LYS A 195 -0.69 -24.59 -2.65
N ALA A 196 -0.97 -23.51 -3.38
CA ALA A 196 -2.07 -23.42 -4.35
C ALA A 196 -1.66 -23.93 -5.75
N ASP A 197 -0.36 -24.07 -6.00
CA ASP A 197 0.22 -24.56 -7.27
C ASP A 197 1.13 -25.78 -7.04
N PRO A 198 0.59 -26.94 -6.60
CA PRO A 198 1.39 -28.12 -6.27
C PRO A 198 2.13 -28.70 -7.49
N ALA A 199 1.60 -28.49 -8.70
CA ALA A 199 2.23 -28.92 -9.94
C ALA A 199 3.33 -27.95 -10.44
N GLY A 200 3.48 -26.77 -9.82
CA GLY A 200 4.50 -25.79 -10.17
C GLY A 200 4.27 -25.07 -11.50
N SER A 201 3.05 -25.10 -12.02
CA SER A 201 2.66 -24.50 -13.31
C SER A 201 2.88 -22.98 -13.35
N TRP A 202 2.82 -22.31 -12.20
CA TRP A 202 2.99 -20.86 -12.06
C TRP A 202 4.42 -20.45 -11.68
N ASN A 203 5.33 -21.38 -11.44
CA ASN A 203 6.70 -21.07 -11.00
C ASN A 203 7.46 -20.18 -12.00
N GLY A 204 7.28 -20.39 -13.30
CA GLY A 204 7.84 -19.50 -14.31
C GLY A 204 7.19 -18.11 -14.28
N CYS A 205 5.86 -18.08 -14.41
CA CYS A 205 5.07 -16.87 -14.54
C CYS A 205 5.15 -15.91 -13.33
N LYS A 206 5.03 -16.43 -12.09
CA LYS A 206 4.93 -15.58 -10.88
C LYS A 206 6.22 -14.84 -10.52
N PHE A 207 7.37 -15.31 -11.02
CA PHE A 207 8.68 -14.67 -10.85
C PHE A 207 9.20 -14.05 -12.14
N ASN A 208 8.57 -14.33 -13.28
CA ASN A 208 8.91 -13.72 -14.55
C ASN A 208 7.69 -13.68 -15.46
N HIS A 209 7.12 -12.50 -15.60
CA HIS A 209 5.89 -12.29 -16.38
C HIS A 209 6.04 -12.69 -17.85
N THR A 210 7.25 -12.68 -18.43
CA THR A 210 7.48 -13.11 -19.82
C THR A 210 7.36 -14.63 -20.00
N LYS A 211 7.35 -15.39 -18.90
CA LYS A 211 7.12 -16.84 -18.89
C LYS A 211 5.66 -17.22 -18.66
N CYS A 212 4.76 -16.24 -18.57
CA CYS A 212 3.33 -16.53 -18.44
C CYS A 212 2.76 -16.99 -19.78
N ASP A 213 2.02 -18.08 -19.77
CA ASP A 213 1.20 -18.48 -20.91
C ASP A 213 -0.08 -17.62 -21.03
N SER A 214 -0.82 -17.79 -22.12
CA SER A 214 -2.04 -17.01 -22.38
C SER A 214 -3.13 -17.21 -21.31
N LYS A 215 -3.23 -18.40 -20.70
CA LYS A 215 -4.21 -18.68 -19.65
C LYS A 215 -3.81 -18.02 -18.34
N GLN A 216 -2.52 -18.01 -18.02
CA GLN A 216 -1.97 -17.32 -16.86
C GLN A 216 -2.16 -15.81 -16.97
N ILE A 217 -1.87 -15.22 -18.14
CA ILE A 217 -2.16 -13.81 -18.40
C ILE A 217 -3.66 -13.52 -18.30
N GLN A 218 -4.52 -14.39 -18.84
CA GLN A 218 -5.98 -14.22 -18.73
C GLN A 218 -6.45 -14.23 -17.27
N PHE A 219 -5.92 -15.12 -16.42
CA PHE A 219 -6.21 -15.15 -15.00
C PHE A 219 -5.77 -13.84 -14.31
N LEU A 220 -4.56 -13.36 -14.61
CA LEU A 220 -4.04 -12.10 -14.07
C LEU A 220 -4.85 -10.87 -14.55
N GLN A 221 -5.35 -10.89 -15.78
CA GLN A 221 -6.28 -9.85 -16.26
C GLN A 221 -7.63 -9.91 -15.53
N GLY A 222 -8.10 -11.10 -15.17
CA GLY A 222 -9.25 -11.28 -14.27
C GLY A 222 -9.04 -10.60 -12.92
N PHE A 223 -7.89 -10.85 -12.29
CA PHE A 223 -7.49 -10.21 -11.03
C PHE A 223 -7.44 -8.67 -11.15
N ARG A 224 -6.84 -8.14 -12.23
CA ARG A 224 -6.87 -6.69 -12.53
C ARG A 224 -8.31 -6.15 -12.57
N ASN A 225 -9.22 -6.85 -13.22
CA ASN A 225 -10.61 -6.42 -13.33
C ASN A 225 -11.32 -6.43 -11.97
N GLU A 226 -11.03 -7.40 -11.11
CA GLU A 226 -11.50 -7.41 -9.72
C GLU A 226 -11.00 -6.17 -8.95
N MET A 227 -9.73 -5.80 -9.10
CA MET A 227 -9.16 -4.59 -8.48
C MET A 227 -9.90 -3.33 -8.92
N ILE A 228 -10.07 -3.16 -10.22
CA ILE A 228 -10.76 -1.98 -10.78
C ILE A 228 -12.21 -1.93 -10.29
N ASN A 229 -12.89 -3.07 -10.21
CA ASN A 229 -14.25 -3.15 -9.70
C ASN A 229 -14.34 -2.75 -8.22
N ALA A 230 -13.41 -3.22 -7.38
CA ALA A 230 -13.32 -2.87 -5.97
C ALA A 230 -13.07 -1.36 -5.76
N LEU A 231 -12.41 -0.69 -6.71
CA LEU A 231 -12.09 0.73 -6.65
C LEU A 231 -13.19 1.67 -7.15
N ARG A 232 -14.28 1.16 -7.78
CA ARG A 232 -15.34 1.99 -8.37
C ARG A 232 -15.98 2.95 -7.37
N GLY A 233 -16.27 2.49 -6.16
CA GLY A 233 -16.85 3.33 -5.10
C GLY A 233 -15.87 4.43 -4.67
N PHE A 234 -14.62 4.05 -4.42
CA PHE A 234 -13.55 4.97 -4.03
C PHE A 234 -13.26 6.03 -5.10
N SER A 235 -13.35 5.66 -6.39
CA SER A 235 -13.06 6.56 -7.50
C SER A 235 -14.10 7.67 -7.68
N THR A 236 -15.32 7.52 -7.14
CA THR A 236 -16.39 8.53 -7.26
C THR A 236 -16.06 9.86 -6.58
N SER A 237 -15.27 9.83 -5.50
CA SER A 237 -14.85 11.04 -4.80
C SER A 237 -13.81 11.80 -5.61
N SER A 238 -14.10 13.06 -5.93
CA SER A 238 -13.16 13.97 -6.61
C SER A 238 -11.93 14.33 -5.77
N LYS A 239 -11.99 14.09 -4.46
CA LYS A 239 -10.86 14.34 -3.52
C LYS A 239 -9.83 13.21 -3.53
N ASN A 240 -10.22 12.01 -3.94
CA ASN A 240 -9.34 10.85 -3.96
C ASN A 240 -8.53 10.80 -5.25
N GLY A 241 -7.37 10.16 -5.22
CA GLY A 241 -6.53 9.93 -6.39
C GLY A 241 -6.30 8.45 -6.67
N LEU A 242 -6.07 8.10 -7.93
CA LEU A 242 -5.75 6.74 -8.37
C LEU A 242 -4.65 6.77 -9.43
N PHE A 243 -3.69 5.88 -9.29
CA PHE A 243 -2.73 5.53 -10.33
C PHE A 243 -2.56 4.00 -10.35
N ILE A 244 -3.28 3.35 -11.25
CA ILE A 244 -3.29 1.90 -11.40
C ILE A 244 -2.64 1.53 -12.74
N ASN A 245 -1.34 1.25 -12.72
CA ASN A 245 -0.60 0.91 -13.94
C ASN A 245 -0.62 -0.59 -14.25
N SER A 246 -0.29 -0.94 -15.49
CA SER A 246 -0.26 -2.33 -15.97
C SER A 246 1.09 -3.02 -15.76
N CYS A 247 1.97 -2.45 -14.91
CA CYS A 247 3.29 -3.00 -14.66
C CYS A 247 3.21 -4.18 -13.68
N PHE A 248 4.08 -5.17 -13.87
CA PHE A 248 4.43 -6.13 -12.84
C PHE A 248 5.41 -5.48 -11.86
N ALA A 249 4.91 -4.91 -10.77
CA ALA A 249 5.74 -4.21 -9.79
C ALA A 249 5.16 -4.30 -8.37
N HIS A 250 5.98 -3.97 -7.38
CA HIS A 250 5.57 -3.77 -5.99
C HIS A 250 6.44 -2.67 -5.38
N CYS A 251 5.85 -1.70 -4.67
CA CYS A 251 6.52 -0.50 -4.16
C CYS A 251 7.16 0.41 -5.22
N GLN A 252 6.39 1.40 -5.68
CA GLN A 252 6.79 2.26 -6.80
C GLN A 252 7.19 3.68 -6.39
N SER A 253 6.68 4.18 -5.27
CA SER A 253 6.90 5.57 -4.83
C SER A 253 8.25 5.80 -4.14
N TYR A 254 8.85 4.76 -3.55
CA TYR A 254 10.13 4.82 -2.85
C TYR A 254 11.32 4.35 -3.70
N ASN A 255 11.09 4.02 -4.98
CA ASN A 255 12.13 3.68 -5.93
C ASN A 255 12.21 4.79 -6.99
N GLN A 256 13.40 5.34 -7.21
CA GLN A 256 13.60 6.45 -8.14
C GLN A 256 13.25 6.09 -9.59
N ASP A 257 13.58 4.85 -10.01
CA ASP A 257 13.35 4.34 -11.36
C ASP A 257 11.86 4.31 -11.73
N THR A 258 10.99 4.13 -10.74
CA THR A 258 9.55 4.14 -10.94
C THR A 258 8.89 5.45 -10.56
N TRP A 259 9.48 6.22 -9.63
CA TRP A 259 8.88 7.44 -9.11
C TRP A 259 8.97 8.61 -10.11
N TYR A 260 10.19 8.98 -10.51
CA TYR A 260 10.42 10.21 -11.28
C TYR A 260 11.64 10.20 -12.22
N ALA A 261 12.23 9.05 -12.51
CA ALA A 261 13.23 8.93 -13.59
C ALA A 261 12.67 9.39 -14.95
N ASP A 262 13.55 9.69 -15.91
CA ASP A 262 13.16 10.20 -17.23
C ASP A 262 12.31 9.23 -18.04
N ASP A 263 12.56 7.93 -17.87
CA ASP A 263 11.84 6.82 -18.48
C ASP A 263 10.88 6.12 -17.49
N SER A 264 10.61 6.70 -16.32
CA SER A 264 9.73 6.09 -15.31
C SER A 264 8.33 5.79 -15.87
N PRO A 265 7.62 4.77 -15.34
CA PRO A 265 6.30 4.37 -15.81
C PRO A 265 5.30 5.52 -15.83
N ALA A 266 4.49 5.57 -16.89
CA ALA A 266 3.54 6.63 -17.13
C ALA A 266 2.25 6.12 -17.78
N ILE A 267 1.11 6.57 -17.24
CA ILE A 267 -0.20 6.35 -17.88
C ILE A 267 -0.46 7.55 -18.79
N GLY A 268 -0.44 7.30 -20.10
CA GLY A 268 -0.46 8.37 -21.10
C GLY A 268 0.81 9.22 -21.04
N LYS A 269 0.72 10.43 -20.47
CA LYS A 269 1.87 11.34 -20.29
C LYS A 269 2.14 11.66 -18.82
N LYS A 270 1.44 11.02 -17.89
CA LYS A 270 1.52 11.29 -16.45
C LYS A 270 2.36 10.22 -15.76
N ARG A 271 3.53 10.64 -15.25
CA ARG A 271 4.38 9.82 -14.35
C ARG A 271 3.77 9.75 -12.96
N ILE A 272 4.18 8.75 -12.17
CA ILE A 272 3.71 8.55 -10.79
C ILE A 272 3.88 9.81 -9.94
N ALA A 273 5.10 10.37 -9.86
CA ALA A 273 5.35 11.54 -9.02
C ALA A 273 4.50 12.76 -9.42
N THR A 274 4.37 13.00 -10.72
CA THR A 274 3.56 14.10 -11.26
C THR A 274 2.09 13.95 -10.86
N SER A 275 1.52 12.74 -11.01
CA SER A 275 0.14 12.48 -10.58
C SER A 275 -0.04 12.64 -9.07
N VAL A 276 0.87 12.12 -8.24
CA VAL A 276 0.75 12.30 -6.79
C VAL A 276 0.86 13.78 -6.41
N GLY A 277 1.79 14.53 -7.01
CA GLY A 277 1.95 15.96 -6.80
C GLY A 277 0.72 16.76 -7.22
N ASP A 278 0.25 16.56 -8.46
CA ASP A 278 -0.92 17.23 -8.99
C ASP A 278 -2.16 16.99 -8.13
N TRP A 279 -2.38 15.75 -7.67
CA TRP A 279 -3.47 15.43 -6.75
C TRP A 279 -3.27 16.08 -5.38
N TYR A 280 -2.06 16.01 -4.81
CA TYR A 280 -1.81 16.50 -3.46
C TYR A 280 -2.03 18.02 -3.39
N PHE A 281 -1.48 18.74 -4.37
CA PHE A 281 -1.57 20.19 -4.49
C PHE A 281 -2.84 20.68 -5.20
N GLU A 282 -3.73 19.78 -5.61
CA GLU A 282 -5.02 20.09 -6.24
C GLU A 282 -4.87 20.83 -7.59
N ARG A 283 -3.82 20.51 -8.34
CA ARG A 283 -3.60 21.01 -9.71
C ARG A 283 -4.50 20.31 -10.73
N SER A 284 -4.78 19.03 -10.54
CA SER A 284 -5.74 18.27 -11.35
C SER A 284 -6.35 17.08 -10.60
N GLN A 285 -7.46 16.56 -11.13
CA GLN A 285 -8.03 15.30 -10.67
C GLN A 285 -7.26 14.14 -11.30
N GLU A 286 -6.80 13.20 -10.47
CA GLU A 286 -5.95 12.10 -10.90
C GLU A 286 -6.68 10.77 -10.71
N LYS A 287 -7.19 10.22 -11.81
CA LYS A 287 -7.93 8.95 -11.84
C LYS A 287 -7.38 8.06 -12.96
N ASN A 288 -6.08 7.80 -12.90
CA ASN A 288 -5.36 7.13 -13.96
C ASN A 288 -5.46 5.61 -13.74
N ILE A 289 -6.11 4.92 -14.67
CA ILE A 289 -6.16 3.45 -14.72
C ILE A 289 -5.71 3.06 -16.11
N ASP A 290 -4.63 2.30 -16.17
CA ASP A 290 -3.99 1.89 -17.40
C ASP A 290 -4.75 0.75 -18.09
N CYS A 291 -4.42 0.42 -19.33
CA CYS A 291 -4.97 -0.72 -20.06
C CYS A 291 -4.46 -2.08 -19.52
N PRO A 292 -5.01 -3.23 -19.93
CA PRO A 292 -4.44 -4.53 -19.56
C PRO A 292 -3.06 -4.77 -20.20
N TYR A 293 -2.15 -5.43 -19.47
CA TYR A 293 -0.85 -5.87 -20.00
C TYR A 293 -1.04 -6.69 -21.30
N PRO A 294 -0.19 -6.52 -22.34
CA PRO A 294 1.09 -5.79 -22.36
C PRO A 294 1.03 -4.41 -23.05
N CYS A 295 0.01 -3.60 -22.77
CA CYS A 295 -0.17 -2.37 -23.54
C CYS A 295 0.80 -1.22 -23.20
N ASP A 296 1.30 -1.14 -21.97
CA ASP A 296 2.15 -0.04 -21.50
C ASP A 296 3.63 -0.39 -21.67
N ASN A 297 4.27 0.27 -22.64
CA ASN A 297 5.68 0.09 -22.95
C ASN A 297 6.61 0.94 -22.07
N THR A 298 6.07 1.75 -21.15
CA THR A 298 6.86 2.52 -20.16
C THR A 298 7.09 1.76 -18.86
N CYS A 299 6.50 0.56 -18.74
CA CYS A 299 6.59 -0.21 -17.51
C CYS A 299 8.01 -0.66 -17.18
N HIS A 300 8.45 -0.32 -15.97
CA HIS A 300 9.60 -0.91 -15.31
C HIS A 300 9.09 -2.07 -14.45
N HIS A 301 9.25 -3.29 -14.95
CA HIS A 301 8.83 -4.49 -14.24
C HIS A 301 9.79 -4.81 -13.08
N LEU A 302 9.30 -4.70 -11.84
CA LEU A 302 10.01 -4.99 -10.61
C LEU A 302 9.56 -6.37 -10.07
N LEU A 303 10.22 -7.44 -10.52
CA LEU A 303 9.87 -8.84 -10.20
C LEU A 303 10.53 -9.37 -8.91
#